data_AF-A0A5J5IKU0-F1
#
_entry.id   AF-A0A5J5IKU0-F1
#
_cell.length_a   1.000
_cell.length_b   1.000
_cell.length_c   1.000
_cell.angle_alpha   90.00
_cell.angle_beta   90.00
_cell.angle_gamma   90.00
#
_symmetry.space_group_name_H-M   'P 1'
#
loop_
_entity.id
_entity.type
_entity.pdbx_description
1 polymer ?
#
loop_
_entity_poly.entity_id
_entity_poly.type
_entity_poly.pdbx_seq_one_letter_code
_entity_poly.pdbx_strand_id
1 'polypeptide(L)'
;MKILFCFTCLALLFSKSSVAQVSKVIPQEANDFYNKSMPLLRTQVKNIVLHTAKAIENRKINADSLTQTLKANKTLKQISNNDIAGIIVLIMVQASKDADADLKNMVLAISHSNEQKENYQDDANERQNLQLQMIMDRKSDMAEEVSYVMKKISGTQQNIINNLK
;
A
#
# COMPACT_ATOMS: atom_id res chain seq x y z
N MET A 1 -59.26 -30.34 5.65
CA MET A 1 -58.85 -28.98 6.08
C MET A 1 -57.35 -28.98 6.36
N LYS A 2 -56.64 -27.99 5.82
CA LYS A 2 -55.28 -27.53 6.18
C LYS A 2 -54.08 -28.36 5.70
N ILE A 3 -53.86 -28.33 4.39
CA ILE A 3 -52.52 -28.36 3.77
C ILE A 3 -52.13 -26.89 3.55
N LEU A 4 -51.38 -26.29 4.46
CA LEU A 4 -50.74 -24.98 4.25
C LEU A 4 -49.72 -24.78 5.37
N PHE A 5 -48.57 -24.18 5.05
CA PHE A 5 -47.37 -23.93 5.88
C PHE A 5 -46.21 -24.91 5.69
N CYS A 6 -45.62 -24.90 4.49
CA CYS A 6 -44.25 -25.40 4.30
C CYS A 6 -43.46 -24.59 3.24
N PHE A 7 -43.68 -23.27 3.12
CA PHE A 7 -43.11 -22.50 2.01
C PHE A 7 -42.64 -21.06 2.35
N THR A 8 -42.21 -20.79 3.58
CA THR A 8 -41.76 -19.43 3.98
C THR A 8 -40.50 -19.42 4.84
N CYS A 9 -39.52 -20.29 4.55
CA CYS A 9 -38.20 -20.20 5.19
C CYS A 9 -37.02 -20.46 4.22
N LEU A 10 -37.21 -20.18 2.92
CA LEU A 10 -36.18 -20.32 1.89
C LEU A 10 -35.86 -19.00 1.17
N ALA A 11 -36.01 -17.88 1.89
CA ALA A 11 -35.75 -16.52 1.38
C ALA A 11 -34.75 -15.73 2.24
N LEU A 12 -33.93 -16.39 3.07
CA LEU A 12 -32.66 -15.81 3.51
C LEU A 12 -31.59 -16.11 2.45
N LEU A 13 -31.88 -15.63 1.25
CA LEU A 13 -30.93 -15.47 0.17
C LEU A 13 -29.89 -14.46 0.64
N PHE A 14 -28.71 -14.97 0.96
CA PHE A 14 -27.43 -14.43 0.49
C PHE A 14 -27.36 -12.91 0.28
N SER A 15 -27.62 -12.12 1.31
CA SER A 15 -27.05 -10.76 1.39
C SER A 15 -25.58 -10.88 1.84
N LYS A 16 -24.76 -11.50 0.99
CA LYS A 16 -23.32 -11.23 1.01
C LYS A 16 -23.18 -9.80 0.55
N SER A 17 -23.11 -8.89 1.52
CA SER A 17 -22.68 -7.52 1.32
C SER A 17 -21.25 -7.56 0.77
N SER A 18 -21.12 -7.68 -0.55
CA SER A 18 -19.93 -7.23 -1.25
C SER A 18 -19.91 -5.71 -1.10
N VAL A 19 -19.42 -5.26 0.06
CA VAL A 19 -19.00 -3.88 0.22
C VAL A 19 -17.93 -3.71 -0.85
N ALA A 20 -18.24 -2.97 -1.91
CA ALA A 20 -17.24 -2.54 -2.87
C ALA A 20 -16.19 -1.79 -2.05
N GLN A 21 -15.08 -2.45 -1.74
CA GLN A 21 -13.98 -1.83 -1.04
C GLN A 21 -13.43 -0.78 -2.01
N VAL A 22 -13.80 0.48 -1.77
CA VAL A 22 -13.21 1.61 -2.46
C VAL A 22 -11.72 1.54 -2.18
N SER A 23 -10.91 1.34 -3.22
CA SER A 23 -9.45 1.29 -3.12
C SER A 23 -8.97 2.47 -2.27
N LYS A 24 -8.30 2.18 -1.15
CA LYS A 24 -7.83 3.21 -0.23
C LYS A 24 -6.65 3.93 -0.88
N VAL A 25 -6.65 5.26 -0.75
CA VAL A 25 -5.58 6.12 -1.28
C VAL A 25 -4.73 6.62 -0.11
N ILE A 26 -3.42 6.72 -0.32
CA ILE A 26 -2.48 7.30 0.65
C ILE A 26 -3.00 8.69 1.07
N PRO A 27 -3.16 8.96 2.38
CA PRO A 27 -3.67 10.24 2.84
C PRO A 27 -2.72 11.39 2.46
N GLN A 28 -3.29 12.56 2.15
CA GLN A 28 -2.52 13.74 1.74
C GLN A 28 -1.45 14.13 2.77
N GLU A 29 -1.78 14.05 4.05
CA GLU A 29 -0.85 14.33 5.15
C GLU A 29 0.43 13.47 5.08
N ALA A 30 0.32 12.20 4.67
CA ALA A 30 1.48 11.33 4.52
C ALA A 30 2.35 11.72 3.31
N ASN A 31 1.72 12.19 2.22
CA ASN A 31 2.44 12.74 1.06
C ASN A 31 3.19 14.04 1.44
N ASP A 32 2.54 14.93 2.19
CA ASP A 32 3.16 16.17 2.66
C ASP A 32 4.32 15.89 3.61
N PHE A 33 4.11 14.97 4.56
CA PHE A 33 5.16 14.49 5.45
C PHE A 33 6.33 13.90 4.67
N TYR A 34 6.08 13.05 3.67
CA TYR A 34 7.11 12.50 2.81
C TYR A 34 7.89 13.58 2.06
N ASN A 35 7.18 14.48 1.38
CA ASN A 35 7.80 15.51 0.53
C ASN A 35 8.65 16.47 1.37
N LYS A 36 8.23 16.77 2.60
CA LYS A 36 8.98 17.61 3.54
C LYS A 36 10.18 16.87 4.14
N SER A 37 10.02 15.59 4.50
CA SER A 37 11.04 14.83 5.23
C SER A 37 12.15 14.30 4.33
N MET A 38 11.79 13.70 3.18
CA MET A 38 12.72 12.96 2.32
C MET A 38 13.95 13.77 1.85
N PRO A 39 13.84 15.07 1.50
CA PRO A 39 15.00 15.90 1.14
C PRO A 39 15.91 16.23 2.33
N LEU A 40 15.38 16.18 3.55
CA LEU A 40 16.08 16.56 4.78
C LEU A 40 16.75 15.37 5.46
N LEU A 41 16.47 14.14 5.05
CA LEU A 41 17.05 12.95 5.65
C LEU A 41 18.57 12.89 5.43
N ARG A 42 19.31 12.52 6.48
CA ARG A 42 20.68 12.03 6.33
C ARG A 42 20.75 10.86 5.34
N THR A 43 21.80 10.84 4.53
CA THR A 43 21.99 9.89 3.41
C THR A 43 21.78 8.44 3.81
N GLN A 44 22.26 8.03 5.00
CA GLN A 44 22.14 6.66 5.47
C GLN A 44 20.68 6.24 5.71
N VAL A 45 19.86 7.11 6.30
CA VAL A 45 18.43 6.85 6.53
C VAL A 45 17.68 6.87 5.20
N LYS A 46 17.99 7.84 4.34
CA LYS A 46 17.42 7.91 2.99
C LYS A 46 17.65 6.62 2.21
N ASN A 47 18.86 6.09 2.24
CA ASN A 47 19.20 4.83 1.57
C ASN A 47 18.42 3.64 2.16
N ILE A 48 18.25 3.58 3.49
CA ILE A 48 17.42 2.55 4.13
C ILE A 48 15.97 2.67 3.68
N VAL A 49 15.40 3.88 3.60
CA VAL A 49 14.04 4.12 3.12
C VAL A 49 13.87 3.58 1.70
N LEU A 50 14.72 4.01 0.77
CA LEU A 50 14.65 3.62 -0.64
C LEU A 50 14.85 2.11 -0.84
N HIS A 51 15.87 1.53 -0.20
CA HIS A 51 16.16 0.11 -0.34
C HIS A 51 15.04 -0.76 0.28
N THR A 52 14.51 -0.35 1.43
CA THR A 52 13.43 -1.11 2.08
C THR A 52 12.13 -1.00 1.29
N ALA A 53 11.82 0.18 0.74
CA ALA A 53 10.67 0.37 -0.15
C ALA A 53 10.73 -0.58 -1.35
N LYS A 54 11.89 -0.67 -2.02
CA LYS A 54 12.08 -1.61 -3.13
C LYS A 54 11.99 -3.07 -2.67
N ALA A 55 12.50 -3.40 -1.49
CA ALA A 55 12.45 -4.78 -0.96
C ALA A 55 11.03 -5.26 -0.60
N ILE A 56 10.10 -4.34 -0.28
CA ILE A 56 8.70 -4.66 0.03
C ILE A 56 7.75 -4.50 -1.17
N GLU A 57 8.28 -4.06 -2.31
CA GLU A 57 7.53 -3.79 -3.56
C GLU A 57 6.79 -5.01 -4.10
N ASN A 58 7.01 -6.24 -3.62
CA ASN A 58 6.24 -7.43 -4.03
C ASN A 58 5.71 -8.25 -2.84
N ARG A 59 5.58 -7.62 -1.67
CA ARG A 59 5.19 -8.30 -0.43
C ARG A 59 3.93 -7.67 0.16
N LYS A 60 3.20 -8.48 0.94
CA LYS A 60 2.18 -7.96 1.85
C LYS A 60 2.87 -7.17 2.95
N ILE A 61 2.40 -5.94 3.17
CA ILE A 61 3.02 -5.02 4.11
C ILE A 61 2.40 -5.19 5.48
N ASN A 62 3.23 -5.09 6.51
CA ASN A 62 2.83 -5.14 7.91
C ASN A 62 3.75 -4.20 8.70
N ALA A 63 3.18 -3.16 9.32
CA ALA A 63 3.95 -2.15 10.04
C ALA A 63 4.79 -2.73 11.19
N ASP A 64 4.32 -3.77 11.88
CA ASP A 64 5.04 -4.38 13.01
C ASP A 64 6.28 -5.14 12.54
N SER A 65 6.16 -5.93 11.47
CA SER A 65 7.29 -6.63 10.83
C SER A 65 8.34 -5.66 10.31
N LEU A 66 7.91 -4.54 9.71
CA LEU A 66 8.79 -3.45 9.32
C LEU A 66 9.48 -2.81 10.52
N THR A 67 8.74 -2.55 11.60
CA THR A 67 9.30 -2.01 12.85
C THR A 67 10.42 -2.91 13.39
N GLN A 68 10.18 -4.22 13.45
CA GLN A 68 11.19 -5.19 13.93
C GLN A 68 12.43 -5.20 13.03
N THR A 69 12.23 -5.20 11.71
CA THR A 69 13.32 -5.17 10.72
C THR A 69 14.16 -3.89 10.87
N LEU A 70 13.51 -2.74 11.03
CA LEU A 70 14.20 -1.46 11.19
C LEU A 70 14.94 -1.39 12.54
N LYS A 71 14.38 -1.92 13.62
CA LYS A 71 15.07 -2.00 14.93
C LYS A 71 16.29 -2.91 14.93
N ALA A 72 16.30 -3.94 14.08
CA ALA A 72 17.46 -4.81 13.88
C ALA A 72 18.58 -4.11 13.08
N ASN A 73 18.28 -3.03 12.37
CA ASN A 73 19.27 -2.28 11.60
C ASN A 73 20.20 -1.49 12.55
N LYS A 74 21.52 -1.74 12.46
CA LYS A 74 22.53 -1.09 13.31
C LYS A 74 22.48 0.43 13.24
N THR A 75 22.22 0.99 12.06
CA THR A 75 22.12 2.44 11.82
C THR A 75 20.91 3.07 12.52
N LEU A 76 19.86 2.29 12.77
CA LEU A 76 18.61 2.78 13.38
C LEU A 76 18.42 2.31 14.83
N LYS A 77 19.37 1.56 15.40
CA LYS A 77 19.21 0.91 16.72
C LYS A 77 18.92 1.91 17.86
N GLN A 78 19.43 3.14 17.76
CA GLN A 78 19.27 4.18 18.79
C GLN A 78 18.13 5.17 18.51
N ILE A 79 17.38 4.96 17.43
CA ILE A 79 16.31 5.85 17.01
C ILE A 79 15.04 5.56 17.83
N SER A 80 14.27 6.60 18.16
CA SER A 80 13.05 6.44 18.97
C SER A 80 11.96 5.67 18.21
N ASN A 81 11.00 5.06 18.93
CA ASN A 81 9.89 4.35 18.30
C ASN A 81 9.05 5.25 17.38
N ASN A 82 8.93 6.54 17.69
CA ASN A 82 8.18 7.49 16.87
C ASN A 82 8.92 7.81 15.58
N ASP A 83 10.24 7.97 15.64
CA ASP A 83 11.07 8.18 14.47
C ASP A 83 11.08 6.93 13.56
N ILE A 84 11.10 5.72 14.14
CA ILE A 84 10.92 4.47 13.38
C ILE A 84 9.57 4.45 12.68
N ALA A 85 8.48 4.82 13.37
CA ALA A 85 7.17 4.94 12.75
C ALA A 85 7.14 5.97 11.61
N GLY A 86 7.82 7.10 11.78
CA GLY A 86 8.04 8.07 10.69
C GLY A 86 8.76 7.47 9.49
N ILE A 87 9.86 6.73 9.72
CA ILE A 87 10.59 6.01 8.66
C ILE A 87 9.68 5.00 7.95
N ILE A 88 8.80 4.31 8.67
CA ILE A 88 7.82 3.37 8.08
C ILE A 88 6.87 4.10 7.15
N VAL A 89 6.32 5.26 7.54
CA VAL A 89 5.49 6.08 6.65
C VAL A 89 6.26 6.45 5.39
N LEU A 90 7.52 6.88 5.51
CA LEU A 90 8.35 7.23 4.34
C LEU A 90 8.56 6.04 3.40
N ILE A 91 8.82 4.84 3.96
CA ILE A 91 8.99 3.60 3.20
C ILE A 91 7.71 3.23 2.45
N MET A 92 6.56 3.25 3.12
CA MET A 92 5.28 2.87 2.52
C MET A 92 4.83 3.87 1.46
N VAL A 93 5.03 5.17 1.69
CA VAL A 93 4.73 6.21 0.67
C VAL A 93 5.65 6.05 -0.54
N GLN A 94 6.94 5.78 -0.35
CA GLN A 94 7.85 5.49 -1.47
C GLN A 94 7.39 4.24 -2.24
N ALA A 95 7.12 3.13 -1.55
CA ALA A 95 6.69 1.90 -2.19
C ALA A 95 5.36 2.06 -2.95
N SER A 96 4.47 2.92 -2.44
CA SER A 96 3.21 3.25 -3.12
C SER A 96 3.45 4.07 -4.40
N LYS A 97 4.39 5.02 -4.38
CA LYS A 97 4.80 5.79 -5.57
C LYS A 97 5.47 4.90 -6.62
N ASP A 98 6.30 3.95 -6.20
CA ASP A 98 6.92 2.97 -7.10
C ASP A 98 5.84 2.08 -7.74
N ALA A 99 4.87 1.61 -6.95
CA ALA A 99 3.72 0.86 -7.45
C ALA A 99 2.84 1.66 -8.42
N ASP A 100 2.70 2.97 -8.23
CA ASP A 100 2.00 3.85 -9.19
C ASP A 100 2.74 3.97 -10.53
N ALA A 101 4.07 4.06 -10.48
CA ALA A 101 4.89 4.07 -11.69
C ALA A 101 4.76 2.75 -12.46
N ASP A 102 4.81 1.62 -11.76
CA ASP A 102 4.61 0.30 -12.35
C ASP A 102 3.22 0.15 -12.96
N LEU A 103 2.17 0.55 -12.21
CA LEU A 103 0.79 0.52 -12.69
C LEU A 103 0.64 1.32 -13.99
N LYS A 104 1.21 2.53 -14.04
CA LYS A 104 1.20 3.37 -15.24
C LYS A 104 1.90 2.67 -16.42
N ASN A 105 3.06 2.06 -16.18
CA ASN A 105 3.81 1.35 -17.22
C ASN A 105 3.03 0.15 -17.75
N MET A 106 2.36 -0.62 -16.89
CA MET A 106 1.51 -1.74 -17.30
C MET A 106 0.29 -1.28 -18.10
N VAL A 107 -0.40 -0.23 -17.66
CA VAL A 107 -1.56 0.32 -18.38
C VAL A 107 -1.14 0.81 -19.78
N LEU A 108 0.01 1.47 -19.91
CA LEU A 108 0.55 1.88 -21.21
C LEU A 108 0.89 0.66 -22.09
N ALA A 109 1.49 -0.38 -21.51
CA ALA A 109 1.81 -1.62 -22.24
C ALA A 109 0.54 -2.34 -22.75
N ILE A 110 -0.51 -2.39 -21.93
CA ILE A 110 -1.82 -2.95 -22.32
C ILE A 110 -2.44 -2.12 -23.44
N SER A 111 -2.44 -0.78 -23.30
CA SER A 111 -3.00 0.12 -24.31
C SER A 111 -2.35 -0.08 -25.68
N HIS A 112 -1.02 -0.13 -25.73
CA HIS A 112 -0.28 -0.36 -26.97
C HIS A 112 -0.46 -1.79 -27.52
N SER A 113 -0.63 -2.79 -26.65
CA SER A 113 -0.85 -4.17 -27.08
C SER A 113 -2.23 -4.37 -27.71
N ASN A 114 -3.25 -3.68 -27.19
CA ASN A 114 -4.63 -3.75 -27.69
C ASN A 114 -4.80 -3.02 -29.03
N GLU A 115 -3.98 -2.01 -29.32
CA GLU A 115 -3.96 -1.33 -30.63
C GLU A 115 -3.36 -2.20 -31.75
N GLN A 116 -2.60 -3.24 -31.42
CA GLN A 116 -1.75 -3.95 -32.38
C GLN A 116 -2.23 -5.32 -32.86
N LYS A 117 -3.27 -5.97 -32.30
CA LYS A 117 -3.82 -7.25 -32.85
C LYS A 117 -5.13 -7.73 -32.23
N GLU A 118 -6.10 -8.07 -33.09
CA GLU A 118 -7.15 -9.07 -32.86
C GLU A 118 -6.57 -10.47 -33.20
N ASN A 119 -6.58 -11.43 -32.26
CA ASN A 119 -6.80 -12.90 -32.46
C ASN A 119 -6.00 -13.90 -31.58
N TYR A 120 -5.01 -13.54 -30.75
CA TYR A 120 -4.31 -14.55 -29.91
C TYR A 120 -3.78 -14.03 -28.55
N GLN A 121 -4.58 -13.26 -27.79
CA GLN A 121 -4.07 -12.52 -26.61
C GLN A 121 -4.82 -12.70 -25.28
N ASP A 122 -5.81 -13.59 -25.18
CA ASP A 122 -6.62 -13.71 -23.95
C ASP A 122 -5.77 -14.06 -22.71
N ASP A 123 -4.89 -15.08 -22.79
CA ASP A 123 -4.06 -15.50 -21.65
C ASP A 123 -3.06 -14.43 -21.18
N ALA A 124 -2.52 -13.63 -22.12
CA ALA A 124 -1.56 -12.57 -21.81
C ALA A 124 -2.25 -11.39 -21.13
N ASN A 125 -3.44 -11.03 -21.63
CA ASN A 125 -4.27 -9.97 -21.06
C ASN A 125 -4.80 -10.36 -19.67
N GLU A 126 -5.18 -11.62 -19.47
CA GLU A 126 -5.62 -12.11 -18.16
C GLU A 126 -4.49 -12.01 -17.12
N ARG A 127 -3.27 -12.43 -17.46
CA ARG A 127 -2.10 -12.29 -16.56
C ARG A 127 -1.80 -10.82 -16.21
N GLN A 128 -1.89 -9.93 -17.18
CA GLN A 128 -1.69 -8.50 -16.95
C GLN A 128 -2.78 -7.92 -16.04
N ASN A 129 -4.05 -8.28 -16.27
CA ASN A 129 -5.17 -7.88 -15.41
C ASN A 129 -5.02 -8.39 -13.96
N LEU A 130 -4.56 -9.62 -13.79
CA LEU A 130 -4.24 -10.18 -12.46
C LEU A 130 -3.12 -9.38 -11.78
N GLN A 131 -2.06 -9.01 -12.50
CA GLN A 131 -0.98 -8.19 -11.95
C GLN A 131 -1.47 -6.78 -11.55
N LEU A 132 -2.32 -6.16 -12.37
CA LEU A 132 -2.93 -4.87 -12.05
C LEU A 132 -3.75 -4.95 -10.75
N GLN A 133 -4.58 -5.99 -10.60
CA GLN A 133 -5.37 -6.20 -9.38
C GLN A 133 -4.48 -6.38 -8.16
N MET A 134 -3.45 -7.22 -8.25
CA MET A 134 -2.50 -7.41 -7.16
C MET A 134 -1.83 -6.09 -6.75
N ILE A 135 -1.48 -5.22 -7.69
CA ILE A 135 -0.87 -3.93 -7.38
C ILE A 135 -1.86 -2.97 -6.72
N MET A 136 -3.10 -2.91 -7.22
CA MET A 136 -4.16 -2.08 -6.62
C MET A 136 -4.49 -2.51 -5.19
N ASP A 137 -4.62 -3.80 -4.94
CA ASP A 137 -4.87 -4.36 -3.61
C ASP A 137 -3.74 -3.98 -2.64
N ARG A 138 -2.50 -4.11 -3.10
CA ARG A 138 -1.32 -3.79 -2.29
C ARG A 138 -1.21 -2.30 -2.00
N LYS A 139 -1.57 -1.44 -2.95
CA LYS A 139 -1.67 0.00 -2.72
C LYS A 139 -2.75 0.33 -1.68
N SER A 140 -3.89 -0.37 -1.73
CA SER A 140 -4.95 -0.20 -0.75
C SER A 140 -4.49 -0.62 0.65
N ASP A 141 -3.77 -1.75 0.77
CA ASP A 141 -3.15 -2.19 2.02
C ASP A 141 -2.13 -1.15 2.55
N MET A 142 -1.26 -0.62 1.68
CA MET A 142 -0.32 0.44 2.05
C MET A 142 -1.03 1.69 2.56
N ALA A 143 -2.10 2.12 1.89
CA ALA A 143 -2.87 3.29 2.28
C ALA A 143 -3.52 3.13 3.66
N GLU A 144 -4.03 1.94 3.97
CA GLU A 144 -4.57 1.62 5.30
C GLU A 144 -3.50 1.67 6.38
N GLU A 145 -2.37 0.98 6.17
CA GLU A 145 -1.27 0.95 7.13
C GLU A 145 -0.68 2.35 7.34
N VAL A 146 -0.48 3.11 6.26
CA VAL A 146 -0.02 4.50 6.34
C VAL A 146 -1.00 5.34 7.14
N SER A 147 -2.31 5.24 6.90
CA SER A 147 -3.31 5.99 7.67
C SER A 147 -3.21 5.70 9.17
N TYR A 148 -3.07 4.42 9.54
CA TYR A 148 -2.89 4.01 10.92
C TYR A 148 -1.61 4.58 11.55
N VAL A 149 -0.46 4.40 10.89
CA VAL A 149 0.83 4.86 11.41
C VAL A 149 0.90 6.40 11.42
N MET A 150 0.31 7.06 10.44
CA MET A 150 0.26 8.52 10.33
C MET A 150 -0.53 9.10 11.52
N LYS A 151 -1.69 8.52 11.84
CA LYS A 151 -2.47 8.90 13.02
C LYS A 151 -1.69 8.75 14.33
N LYS A 152 -0.83 7.72 14.44
CA LYS A 152 0.01 7.48 15.61
C LYS A 152 1.09 8.56 15.79
N ILE A 153 1.62 9.13 14.71
CA ILE A 153 2.73 10.09 14.77
C ILE A 153 2.32 11.56 14.55
N SER A 154 1.04 11.85 14.29
CA SER A 154 0.53 13.19 13.95
C SER A 154 1.02 14.30 14.90
N GLY A 155 1.05 14.06 16.20
CA GLY A 155 1.55 15.03 17.20
C GLY A 155 3.08 15.17 17.31
N THR A 156 3.86 14.36 16.59
CA THR A 156 5.33 14.30 16.71
C THR A 156 6.08 14.47 15.39
N GLN A 157 5.37 14.72 14.28
CA GLN A 157 5.95 14.84 12.94
C GLN A 157 7.15 15.79 12.87
N GLN A 158 7.03 16.97 13.46
CA GLN A 158 8.09 17.98 13.41
C GLN A 158 9.34 17.55 14.20
N ASN A 159 9.14 16.84 15.31
CA ASN A 159 10.25 16.26 16.10
C ASN A 159 10.93 15.16 15.31
N ILE A 160 10.15 14.27 14.67
CA ILE A 160 10.67 13.21 13.79
C ILE A 160 11.52 13.81 12.67
N ILE A 161 11.01 14.83 11.97
CA ILE A 161 11.76 15.51 10.91
C ILE A 161 13.09 16.06 11.43
N ASN A 162 13.09 16.63 12.64
CA ASN A 162 14.31 17.19 13.22
C ASN A 162 15.32 16.10 13.63
N ASN A 163 14.84 14.96 14.13
CA ASN A 163 15.69 13.84 14.56
C ASN A 163 16.31 13.06 13.39
N LEU A 164 15.67 13.08 12.22
CA LEU A 164 16.10 12.31 11.05
C LEU A 164 17.00 13.07 10.06
N LYS A 165 17.23 14.37 10.31
CA LYS A 165 18.26 15.17 9.65
C LYS A 165 19.66 14.66 9.97
#